data_AF-A0A1Y1YBU2-F1
#
_entry.id   AF-A0A1Y1YBU2-F1
#
_cell.length_a   1.000
_cell.length_b   1.000
_cell.length_c   1.000
_cell.angle_alpha   90.00
_cell.angle_beta   90.00
_cell.angle_gamma   90.00
#
_symmetry.space_group_name_H-M   'P 1'
#
loop_
_entity.id
_entity.type
_entity.pdbx_description
1 polymer ?
#
loop_
_entity_poly.entity_id
_entity_poly.type
_entity_poly.pdbx_seq_one_letter_code
_entity_poly.pdbx_strand_id
1 'polypeptide(L)'
;MAPTNRVAAVRKRTKKPKGIENRVRRRFKGQIPIPKTGYDSNQKTCHLMPSGFREFPEVPLMQNRTYAAEIAHNTSTKSRIAIVERAQQPNAKVTKANANTRLRIQEH
;
A
#
# COMPACT_ATOMS: atom_id res chain seq x y z
N MET A 1 11.27 4.20 23.13
CA MET A 1 10.40 5.33 22.70
C MET A 1 11.06 6.04 21.53
N ALA A 2 10.43 6.11 20.35
CA ALA A 2 10.97 6.90 19.24
C ALA A 2 10.99 8.39 19.63
N PRO A 3 11.99 9.18 19.21
CA PRO A 3 11.96 10.63 19.43
C PRO A 3 10.70 11.28 18.84
N THR A 4 10.08 10.66 17.82
CA THR A 4 8.85 11.11 17.17
C THR A 4 7.58 11.01 18.02
N ASN A 5 7.59 10.25 19.13
CA ASN A 5 6.40 10.07 19.98
C ASN A 5 6.40 11.00 21.21
N ARG A 6 7.45 11.82 21.37
CA ARG A 6 7.58 12.76 22.51
C ARG A 6 7.20 14.19 22.15
N VAL A 7 7.36 14.59 20.88
CA VAL A 7 7.18 15.98 20.44
C VAL A 7 6.22 16.01 19.26
N ALA A 8 5.09 16.71 19.41
CA ALA A 8 4.06 16.81 18.38
C ALA A 8 4.56 17.43 17.07
N ALA A 9 5.53 18.36 17.15
CA ALA A 9 6.16 18.98 15.98
C ALA A 9 7.01 18.01 15.13
N VAL A 10 7.41 16.85 15.69
CA VAL A 10 8.23 15.89 14.97
C VAL A 10 7.34 14.91 14.22
N ARG A 11 7.32 15.02 12.89
CA ARG A 11 6.58 14.10 12.02
C ARG A 11 7.07 12.65 12.18
N LYS A 12 6.14 11.70 12.18
CA LYS A 12 6.38 10.24 12.33
C LYS A 12 7.15 9.56 11.18
N ARG A 13 7.79 10.31 10.29
CA ARG A 13 8.61 9.72 9.20
C ARG A 13 9.94 9.25 9.76
N THR A 14 10.42 8.09 9.29
CA THR A 14 11.71 7.55 9.72
C THR A 14 12.84 8.45 9.25
N LYS A 15 13.64 8.97 10.18
CA LYS A 15 14.85 9.74 9.91
C LYS A 15 16.03 9.03 10.54
N LYS A 16 17.16 8.95 9.81
CA LYS A 16 18.42 8.44 10.38
C LYS A 16 18.95 9.49 11.38
N PRO A 17 19.12 9.15 12.68
CA PRO A 17 19.60 10.10 13.67
C PRO A 17 21.07 10.44 13.45
N LYS A 18 21.43 11.73 13.49
CA LYS A 18 22.80 12.20 13.22
C LYS A 18 23.58 12.65 14.46
N GLY A 19 22.92 13.02 15.57
CA GLY A 19 23.57 13.61 16.75
C GLY A 19 24.60 12.72 17.44
N ILE A 20 25.66 13.32 18.00
CA ILE A 20 26.84 12.63 18.54
C ILE A 20 26.53 11.65 19.68
N GLU A 21 25.63 12.05 20.57
CA GLU A 21 25.21 11.33 21.77
C GLU A 21 23.90 10.55 21.57
N ASN A 22 23.40 10.49 20.34
CA ASN A 22 22.11 9.87 20.11
C ASN A 22 22.16 8.35 20.36
N ARG A 23 21.39 7.89 21.35
CA ARG A 23 21.29 6.50 21.79
C ARG A 23 20.87 5.53 20.69
N VAL A 24 19.96 5.96 19.80
CA VAL A 24 19.49 5.15 18.66
C VAL A 24 20.61 5.02 17.62
N ARG A 25 21.35 6.11 17.34
CA ARG A 25 22.52 6.09 16.44
C ARG A 25 23.61 5.13 16.93
N ARG A 26 23.88 5.12 18.23
CA ARG A 26 24.85 4.24 18.91
C ARG A 26 24.36 2.80 19.11
N ARG A 27 23.10 2.48 18.74
CA ARG A 27 22.52 1.13 18.80
C ARG A 27 22.49 0.49 20.20
N PHE A 28 22.23 1.27 21.25
CA PHE A 28 22.04 0.70 22.59
C PHE A 28 20.83 -0.23 22.66
N LYS A 29 20.90 -1.27 23.52
CA LYS A 29 19.79 -2.20 23.78
C LYS A 29 18.50 -1.45 24.21
N GLY A 30 17.35 -1.94 23.79
CA GLY A 30 16.04 -1.35 24.11
C GLY A 30 15.68 -0.09 23.29
N GLN A 31 16.50 0.28 22.30
CA GLN A 31 16.17 1.33 21.33
C GLN A 31 15.55 0.76 20.07
N ILE A 32 14.90 1.63 19.29
CA ILE A 32 14.24 1.25 18.04
C ILE A 32 15.29 0.90 16.98
N PRO A 33 15.10 -0.18 16.21
CA PRO A 33 16.03 -0.52 15.14
C PRO A 33 16.06 0.54 14.03
N ILE A 34 17.24 0.82 13.51
CA ILE A 34 17.42 1.65 12.32
C ILE A 34 17.14 0.78 11.08
N PRO A 35 16.40 1.28 10.06
CA PRO A 35 16.21 0.57 8.80
C PRO A 35 17.55 0.19 8.14
N LYS A 36 17.64 -1.04 7.66
CA LYS A 36 18.81 -1.61 6.97
C LYS A 36 18.33 -2.55 5.86
N THR A 37 19.17 -2.78 4.85
CA THR A 37 18.91 -3.71 3.72
C THR A 37 18.56 -5.13 4.20
N GLY A 38 19.06 -5.56 5.37
CA GLY A 38 18.72 -6.87 5.92
C GLY A 38 17.28 -7.04 6.40
N TYR A 39 16.41 -6.02 6.28
CA TYR A 39 14.97 -6.15 6.52
C TYR A 39 14.16 -6.34 5.23
N ASP A 40 14.81 -6.35 4.06
CA ASP A 40 14.12 -6.48 2.79
C ASP A 40 13.43 -7.85 2.70
N SER A 41 12.20 -7.85 2.18
CA SER A 41 11.42 -9.08 1.95
C SER A 41 11.96 -9.84 0.73
N ASN A 42 11.74 -11.16 0.70
CA ASN A 42 12.10 -11.99 -0.46
C ASN A 42 11.53 -11.41 -1.77
N GLN A 43 12.35 -11.35 -2.83
CA GLN A 43 11.98 -10.79 -4.13
C GLN A 43 10.69 -11.40 -4.70
N LYS A 44 10.48 -12.71 -4.52
CA LYS A 44 9.28 -13.41 -5.00
C LYS A 44 8.00 -12.90 -4.34
N THR A 45 8.07 -12.54 -3.07
CA THR A 45 6.92 -12.14 -2.24
C THR A 45 6.85 -10.63 -2.00
N CYS A 46 7.87 -9.89 -2.42
CA CYS A 46 7.91 -8.44 -2.26
C CYS A 46 6.74 -7.79 -3.00
N HIS A 47 6.08 -6.83 -2.36
CA HIS A 47 4.91 -6.11 -2.89
C HIS A 47 3.65 -6.96 -3.14
N LEU A 48 3.57 -8.17 -2.57
CA LEU A 48 2.33 -8.93 -2.56
C LEU A 48 1.36 -8.36 -1.52
N MET A 49 0.10 -8.26 -1.91
CA MET A 49 -1.00 -8.02 -0.98
C MET A 49 -1.29 -9.28 -0.15
N PRO A 50 -1.97 -9.17 1.00
CA PRO A 50 -2.44 -10.32 1.76
C PRO A 50 -3.36 -11.27 0.96
N SER A 51 -3.98 -10.76 -0.10
CA SER A 51 -4.80 -11.53 -1.03
C SER A 51 -3.98 -12.41 -2.00
N GLY A 52 -2.65 -12.28 -2.00
CA GLY A 52 -1.74 -13.01 -2.90
C GLY A 52 -1.50 -12.35 -4.27
N PHE A 53 -2.12 -11.20 -4.55
CA PHE A 53 -1.96 -10.46 -5.80
C PHE A 53 -1.00 -9.27 -5.65
N ARG A 54 -0.39 -8.83 -6.75
CA ARG A 54 0.31 -7.54 -6.86
C ARG A 54 -0.66 -6.46 -7.32
N GLU A 55 -0.56 -5.25 -6.81
CA GLU A 55 -1.42 -4.13 -7.24
C GLU A 55 -0.94 -3.54 -8.57
N PHE A 56 -1.86 -3.32 -9.51
CA PHE A 56 -1.56 -2.68 -10.80
C PHE A 56 -2.78 -1.91 -11.32
N PRO A 57 -2.64 -0.72 -11.92
CA PRO A 57 -3.77 0.12 -12.32
C PRO A 57 -4.59 -0.44 -13.49
N GLU A 58 -3.96 -1.14 -14.45
CA GLU A 58 -4.65 -1.77 -15.59
C GLU A 58 -4.17 -3.21 -15.78
N VAL A 59 -4.91 -4.18 -15.24
CA VAL A 59 -4.50 -5.59 -15.27
C VAL A 59 -4.49 -6.12 -16.71
N PRO A 60 -3.34 -6.61 -17.22
CA PRO A 60 -3.30 -7.27 -18.51
C PRO A 60 -4.11 -8.57 -18.49
N LEU A 61 -4.83 -8.86 -19.58
CA LEU A 61 -5.68 -10.06 -19.72
C LEU A 61 -4.95 -11.36 -19.33
N MET A 62 -3.69 -11.49 -19.71
CA MET A 62 -2.88 -12.69 -19.48
C MET A 62 -2.31 -12.83 -18.07
N GLN A 63 -2.35 -11.77 -17.25
CA GLN A 63 -1.73 -11.75 -15.93
C GLN A 63 -2.75 -11.56 -14.79
N ASN A 64 -4.01 -11.88 -15.06
CA ASN A 64 -5.15 -11.78 -14.13
C ASN A 64 -5.00 -12.60 -12.84
N ARG A 65 -4.18 -13.67 -12.82
CA ARG A 65 -3.89 -14.46 -11.62
C ARG A 65 -2.79 -13.87 -10.73
N THR A 66 -1.97 -12.98 -11.27
CA THR A 66 -0.82 -12.40 -10.57
C THR A 66 -1.11 -10.98 -10.08
N TYR A 67 -1.89 -10.22 -10.85
CA TYR A 67 -2.20 -8.82 -10.55
C TYR A 67 -3.68 -8.60 -10.23
N ALA A 68 -3.92 -7.66 -9.32
CA ALA A 68 -5.23 -7.11 -9.01
C ALA A 68 -5.32 -5.66 -9.49
N ALA A 69 -6.47 -5.27 -10.03
CA ALA A 69 -6.71 -3.94 -10.56
C ALA A 69 -6.91 -2.96 -9.40
N GLU A 70 -6.04 -1.96 -9.29
CA GLU A 70 -6.18 -0.90 -8.30
C GLU A 70 -6.82 0.35 -8.92
N ILE A 71 -7.98 0.74 -8.40
CA ILE A 71 -8.65 1.97 -8.79
C ILE A 71 -7.96 3.16 -8.10
N ALA A 72 -7.49 4.12 -8.90
CA ALA A 72 -6.88 5.35 -8.39
C ALA A 72 -7.88 6.20 -7.58
N HIS A 73 -7.39 6.92 -6.57
CA HIS A 73 -8.23 7.72 -5.67
C HIS A 73 -9.04 8.82 -6.40
N ASN A 74 -8.48 9.44 -7.43
CA ASN A 74 -9.05 10.55 -8.17
C ASN A 74 -10.11 10.16 -9.23
N THR A 75 -10.37 8.87 -9.43
CA THR A 75 -11.33 8.41 -10.45
C THR A 75 -12.77 8.74 -10.04
N SER A 76 -13.53 9.25 -11.01
CA SER A 76 -14.95 9.55 -10.83
C SER A 76 -15.78 8.26 -10.66
N THR A 77 -16.97 8.37 -10.08
CA THR A 77 -17.88 7.22 -9.90
C THR A 77 -18.28 6.55 -11.22
N LYS A 78 -18.55 7.34 -12.26
CA LYS A 78 -18.89 6.84 -13.61
C LYS A 78 -17.74 6.01 -14.19
N SER A 79 -16.52 6.53 -14.15
CA SER A 79 -15.33 5.81 -14.63
C SER A 79 -15.05 4.56 -13.81
N ARG A 80 -15.35 4.56 -12.50
CA ARG A 80 -15.19 3.38 -11.64
C ARG A 80 -16.12 2.24 -12.02
N ILE A 81 -17.38 2.51 -12.33
CA ILE A 81 -18.34 1.51 -12.79
C ILE A 81 -17.81 0.86 -14.08
N ALA A 82 -17.39 1.67 -15.05
CA ALA A 82 -16.81 1.18 -16.31
C ALA A 82 -15.52 0.34 -16.09
N ILE A 83 -14.67 0.72 -15.14
CA ILE A 83 -13.45 -0.06 -14.79
C ILE A 83 -13.83 -1.40 -14.16
N VAL A 84 -14.82 -1.43 -13.27
CA VAL A 84 -15.29 -2.67 -12.64
C VAL A 84 -15.90 -3.61 -13.67
N GLU A 85 -16.76 -3.10 -14.56
CA GLU A 85 -17.37 -3.86 -15.65
C GLU A 85 -16.31 -4.41 -16.62
N ARG A 86 -15.35 -3.56 -17.04
CA ARG A 86 -14.24 -3.99 -17.90
C ARG A 86 -13.35 -5.03 -17.23
N ALA A 87 -13.16 -4.97 -15.90
CA ALA A 87 -12.35 -5.92 -15.15
C ALA A 87 -13.04 -7.29 -14.94
N GLN A 88 -14.37 -7.36 -15.07
CA GLN A 88 -15.12 -8.62 -15.02
C GLN A 88 -14.86 -9.49 -16.25
N GLN A 89 -14.69 -8.90 -17.43
CA GLN A 89 -14.41 -9.64 -18.67
C GLN A 89 -13.20 -10.58 -18.56
N PRO A 90 -12.01 -10.14 -18.08
CA PRO A 90 -10.85 -11.01 -17.86
C PRO A 90 -10.89 -11.78 -16.53
N ASN A 91 -11.98 -11.72 -15.74
CA ASN A 91 -12.04 -12.23 -14.36
C ASN A 91 -10.91 -11.69 -13.46
N ALA A 92 -10.58 -10.39 -13.59
CA ALA A 92 -9.55 -9.76 -12.78
C ALA A 92 -10.12 -9.28 -11.43
N LYS A 93 -9.37 -9.49 -10.34
CA LYS A 93 -9.75 -9.00 -9.01
C LYS A 93 -9.55 -7.48 -8.93
N VAL A 94 -10.58 -6.73 -8.54
CA VAL A 94 -10.49 -5.28 -8.34
C VAL A 94 -10.36 -4.94 -6.85
N THR A 95 -9.34 -4.15 -6.50
CA THR A 95 -9.13 -3.62 -5.15
C THR A 95 -9.85 -2.28 -5.01
N LYS A 96 -10.35 -1.96 -3.80
CA LYS A 96 -11.09 -0.70 -3.49
C LYS A 96 -12.40 -0.52 -4.29
N ALA A 97 -13.00 -1.60 -4.80
CA ALA A 97 -14.25 -1.56 -5.56
C ALA A 97 -15.40 -0.81 -4.83
N ASN A 98 -15.42 -0.88 -3.48
CA ASN A 98 -16.49 -0.33 -2.64
C ASN A 98 -16.14 1.03 -1.99
N ALA A 99 -14.98 1.63 -2.28
CA ALA A 99 -14.43 2.69 -1.45
C ALA A 99 -15.23 4.01 -1.46
N ASN A 100 -15.88 4.36 -2.58
CA ASN A 100 -16.80 5.51 -2.66
C ASN A 100 -18.13 5.15 -3.33
N THR A 101 -18.36 3.87 -3.56
CA THR A 101 -19.57 3.39 -4.19
C THR A 101 -20.49 2.91 -3.08
N ARG A 102 -21.27 3.85 -2.53
CA ARG A 102 -22.67 3.51 -2.28
C ARG A 102 -23.25 3.20 -3.66
N LEU A 103 -23.04 1.97 -4.15
CA LEU A 103 -23.85 1.42 -5.23
C LEU A 103 -25.25 1.26 -4.63
N ARG A 104 -25.98 2.37 -4.49
CA ARG A 104 -27.42 2.28 -4.60
C ARG A 104 -27.63 1.76 -6.00
N ILE A 105 -27.97 0.48 -6.06
CA ILE A 105 -28.83 -0.09 -7.08
C ILE A 105 -29.90 0.97 -7.36
N GLN A 106 -29.69 1.80 -8.38
CA GLN A 106 -30.79 2.46 -9.07
C GLN A 106 -31.08 1.49 -10.20
N GLU A 107 -32.00 0.58 -9.89
CA GLU A 107 -32.82 -0.10 -10.90
C GLU A 107 -33.24 0.94 -11.95
N HIS A 108 -32.80 0.75 -13.19
CA HIS A 108 -33.56 0.98 -14.42
C HIS A 108 -32.77 0.55 -15.66
#